data_AF-A0AA43H1I1-F1
#
_entry.id   AF-A0AA43H1I1-F1
#
_cell.length_a   1.000
_cell.length_b   1.000
_cell.length_c   1.000
_cell.angle_alpha   90.00
_cell.angle_beta   90.00
_cell.angle_gamma   90.00
#
_symmetry.space_group_name_H-M   'P 1'
#
loop_
_entity.id
_entity.type
_entity.pdbx_description
1 polymer ?
#
loop_
_entity_poly.entity_id
_entity_poly.type
_entity_poly.pdbx_seq_one_letter_code
_entity_poly.pdbx_strand_id
1 'polypeptide(L)'
;MVNRFERARTETNKSNVQQRYVALLGSAPDPASLNGYVGQLNSGTSSIDNITQQIVNSVDVQDEYDGLTAQQAVNKIYSNAFGASPTPADLTTLAGEWAANPASVVTQIVNSPNPSLQRILGNKVSVANVVTESVGTELVFTDNNDILRGTTGDDIIIGDANSVQATDRIIGGSGTDTFQYYNASNVLPRLQGVEKVELINFKVGTIDFSANPSLSGLKEVTLKNNPQFLGTILDRDSEIPNIRGLRNIRLGIDNVSNTSIRANFGNGSDGNISLVDAQLTNTLPLGNFNFSHDALTIEGSRVNTVNISLKSEFPATNSPANNTIETLVLNTPLLSTININGDSTPNGDAGLTVTDDIDLLGRNVTINASGTRGNLTFTLDSGAVDYTGGSGIDDIGLSNPTGNSTFRGGAGNDTLTVNGNGNHTLSGDAGNDTLTVNGNGNHTLSGDAGNDTLT
;
A
#
# COMPACT_ATOMS: atom_id res chain seq x y z
N MET A 1 -18.40 -0.89 24.44
CA MET A 1 -19.07 -2.02 23.75
C MET A 1 -20.40 -1.52 23.23
N VAL A 2 -20.56 -1.39 21.90
CA VAL A 2 -21.88 -1.13 21.30
C VAL A 2 -22.79 -2.32 21.63
N ASN A 3 -23.91 -2.08 22.30
CA ASN A 3 -24.79 -3.18 22.73
C ASN A 3 -25.49 -3.81 21.51
N ARG A 4 -26.03 -5.04 21.61
CA ARG A 4 -26.67 -5.71 20.47
C ARG A 4 -27.88 -4.96 19.89
N PHE A 5 -28.57 -4.15 20.71
CA PHE A 5 -29.72 -3.35 20.29
C PHE A 5 -29.32 -2.19 19.36
N GLU A 6 -28.20 -1.53 19.65
CA GLU A 6 -27.70 -0.45 18.77
C GLU A 6 -27.30 -0.97 17.39
N ARG A 7 -26.75 -2.20 17.33
CA ARG A 7 -26.48 -2.88 16.06
C ARG A 7 -27.76 -3.21 15.29
N ALA A 8 -28.73 -3.86 15.94
CA ALA A 8 -30.00 -4.20 15.29
C ALA A 8 -30.76 -2.96 14.77
N ARG A 9 -30.71 -1.86 15.53
CA ARG A 9 -31.28 -0.58 15.10
C ARG A 9 -30.58 -0.02 13.86
N THR A 10 -29.24 -0.03 13.85
CA THR A 10 -28.45 0.47 12.72
C THR A 10 -28.74 -0.33 11.45
N GLU A 11 -28.80 -1.66 11.53
CA GLU A 11 -29.12 -2.53 10.39
C GLU A 11 -30.54 -2.32 9.87
N THR A 12 -31.50 -2.09 10.78
CA THR A 12 -32.88 -1.73 10.39
C THR A 12 -32.89 -0.39 9.65
N ASN A 13 -32.17 0.62 10.15
CA ASN A 13 -32.09 1.93 9.53
C ASN A 13 -31.40 1.89 8.16
N LYS A 14 -30.32 1.10 8.02
CA LYS A 14 -29.68 0.85 6.71
C LYS A 14 -30.67 0.27 5.71
N SER A 15 -31.35 -0.81 6.09
CA SER A 15 -32.36 -1.46 5.24
C SER A 15 -33.49 -0.50 4.84
N ASN A 16 -33.94 0.34 5.78
CA ASN A 16 -34.96 1.36 5.49
C ASN A 16 -34.49 2.38 4.44
N VAL A 17 -33.27 2.92 4.56
CA VAL A 17 -32.70 3.86 3.58
C VAL A 17 -32.51 3.18 2.22
N GLN A 18 -31.99 1.96 2.22
CA GLN A 18 -31.77 1.14 1.02
C GLN A 18 -33.06 0.86 0.25
N GLN A 19 -34.17 0.59 0.94
CA GLN A 19 -35.48 0.44 0.29
C GLN A 19 -35.88 1.67 -0.54
N ARG A 20 -35.58 2.88 -0.05
CA ARG A 20 -35.93 4.13 -0.76
C ARG A 20 -35.05 4.35 -1.98
N TYR A 21 -33.75 4.11 -1.86
CA TYR A 21 -32.82 4.18 -2.99
C TYR A 21 -33.14 3.14 -4.07
N VAL A 22 -33.37 1.88 -3.67
CA VAL A 22 -33.78 0.83 -4.60
C VAL A 22 -35.10 1.17 -5.29
N ALA A 23 -36.08 1.74 -4.56
CA ALA A 23 -37.36 2.13 -5.16
C ALA A 23 -37.22 3.34 -6.11
N LEU A 24 -36.46 4.37 -5.74
CA LEU A 24 -36.34 5.59 -6.53
C LEU A 24 -35.39 5.43 -7.71
N LEU A 25 -34.19 4.89 -7.49
CA LEU A 25 -33.10 4.87 -8.47
C LEU A 25 -32.81 3.46 -9.03
N GLY A 26 -33.36 2.41 -8.43
CA GLY A 26 -33.07 1.03 -8.85
C GLY A 26 -31.67 0.55 -8.49
N SER A 27 -30.92 1.35 -7.74
CA SER A 27 -29.55 1.12 -7.29
C SER A 27 -29.40 1.37 -5.79
N ALA A 28 -28.26 0.96 -5.24
CA ALA A 28 -27.89 1.31 -3.88
C ALA A 28 -27.31 2.73 -3.82
N PRO A 29 -27.44 3.46 -2.70
CA PRO A 29 -26.73 4.74 -2.50
C PRO A 29 -25.22 4.52 -2.48
N ASP A 30 -24.45 5.59 -2.66
CA ASP A 30 -23.05 5.56 -2.24
C ASP A 30 -22.94 5.37 -0.70
N PRO A 31 -21.85 4.74 -0.20
CA PRO A 31 -21.70 4.47 1.23
C PRO A 31 -21.73 5.72 2.12
N ALA A 32 -21.24 6.86 1.64
CA ALA A 32 -21.19 8.09 2.43
C ALA A 32 -22.60 8.66 2.67
N SER A 33 -23.43 8.73 1.62
CA SER A 33 -24.84 9.10 1.72
C SER A 33 -25.60 8.14 2.63
N LEU A 34 -25.40 6.82 2.49
CA LEU A 34 -26.02 5.82 3.36
C LEU A 34 -25.67 6.06 4.83
N ASN A 35 -24.38 6.22 5.14
CA ASN A 35 -23.89 6.45 6.50
C ASN A 35 -24.41 7.77 7.07
N GLY A 36 -24.48 8.83 6.25
CA GLY A 36 -25.04 10.12 6.64
C GLY A 36 -26.51 10.01 7.07
N TYR A 37 -27.36 9.39 6.25
CA TYR A 37 -28.77 9.20 6.59
C TYR A 37 -28.97 8.28 7.79
N VAL A 38 -28.24 7.16 7.86
CA VAL A 38 -28.31 6.23 8.99
C VAL A 38 -27.83 6.89 10.29
N GLY A 39 -26.82 7.76 10.22
CA GLY A 39 -26.36 8.57 11.35
C GLY A 39 -27.43 9.51 11.89
N GLN A 40 -28.19 10.18 11.01
CA GLN A 40 -29.32 11.02 11.41
C GLN A 40 -30.44 10.20 12.07
N LEU A 41 -30.77 9.02 11.52
CA LEU A 41 -31.78 8.12 12.09
C LEU A 41 -31.33 7.55 13.45
N ASN A 42 -30.07 7.18 13.58
CA ASN A 42 -29.51 6.61 14.82
C ASN A 42 -29.41 7.65 15.95
N SER A 43 -29.08 8.90 15.61
CA SER A 43 -29.07 10.02 16.56
C SER A 43 -30.46 10.58 16.86
N GLY A 44 -31.46 10.24 16.04
CA GLY A 44 -32.83 10.72 16.18
C GLY A 44 -33.02 12.17 15.70
N THR A 45 -32.07 12.72 14.95
CA THR A 45 -32.16 14.08 14.40
C THR A 45 -33.11 14.17 13.20
N SER A 46 -33.38 13.05 12.53
CA SER A 46 -34.36 12.93 11.45
C SER A 46 -35.23 11.68 11.60
N SER A 47 -36.44 11.72 11.02
CA SER A 47 -37.32 10.56 10.83
C SER A 47 -37.09 9.92 9.46
N ILE A 48 -37.52 8.67 9.26
CA ILE A 48 -37.44 8.02 7.95
C ILE A 48 -38.25 8.76 6.86
N ASP A 49 -39.33 9.45 7.25
CA ASP A 49 -40.12 10.26 6.33
C ASP A 49 -39.34 11.50 5.87
N ASN A 50 -38.66 12.17 6.80
CA ASN A 50 -37.79 13.30 6.46
C ASN A 50 -36.61 12.86 5.58
N ILE A 51 -36.02 11.69 5.87
CA ILE A 51 -34.96 11.11 5.04
C ILE A 51 -35.50 10.78 3.64
N THR A 52 -36.71 10.22 3.53
CA THR A 52 -37.35 9.96 2.24
C THR A 52 -37.54 11.26 1.44
N GLN A 53 -37.94 12.35 2.10
CA GLN A 53 -38.03 13.67 1.46
C GLN A 53 -36.67 14.23 1.03
N GLN A 54 -35.63 14.05 1.84
CA GLN A 54 -34.26 14.45 1.47
C GLN A 54 -33.78 13.70 0.22
N ILE A 55 -34.01 12.38 0.15
CA ILE A 55 -33.63 11.56 -1.01
C ILE A 55 -34.42 11.98 -2.26
N VAL A 56 -35.73 12.18 -2.15
CA VAL A 56 -36.56 12.66 -3.26
C VAL A 56 -36.04 13.99 -3.83
N ASN A 57 -35.53 14.86 -2.96
CA ASN A 57 -34.99 16.16 -3.33
C ASN A 57 -33.50 16.13 -3.71
N SER A 58 -32.85 14.96 -3.73
CA SER A 58 -31.45 14.86 -4.15
C SER A 58 -31.31 15.12 -5.65
N VAL A 59 -30.13 15.59 -6.07
CA VAL A 59 -29.84 15.87 -7.48
C VAL A 59 -30.08 14.62 -8.33
N ASP A 60 -29.57 13.46 -7.90
CA ASP A 60 -29.73 12.20 -8.64
C ASP A 60 -31.20 11.83 -8.89
N VAL A 61 -32.08 12.03 -7.90
CA VAL A 61 -33.51 11.74 -8.05
C VAL A 61 -34.21 12.82 -8.87
N GLN A 62 -33.84 14.10 -8.70
CA GLN A 62 -34.43 15.16 -9.51
C GLN A 62 -34.09 14.98 -11.00
N ASP A 63 -32.85 14.64 -11.33
CA ASP A 63 -32.41 14.40 -12.71
C ASP A 63 -33.06 13.14 -13.31
N GLU A 64 -33.16 12.06 -12.54
CA GLU A 64 -33.72 10.77 -13.00
C GLU A 64 -35.24 10.83 -13.25
N TYR A 65 -35.92 11.81 -12.65
CA TYR A 65 -37.37 12.02 -12.74
C TYR A 65 -37.76 13.29 -13.51
N ASP A 66 -36.79 14.09 -13.96
CA ASP A 66 -37.04 15.29 -14.74
C ASP A 66 -37.81 14.96 -16.03
N GLY A 67 -38.77 15.81 -16.38
CA GLY A 67 -39.63 15.63 -17.55
C GLY A 67 -40.62 14.45 -17.50
N LEU A 68 -40.64 13.63 -16.44
CA LEU A 68 -41.61 12.54 -16.31
C LEU A 68 -43.00 13.03 -15.88
N THR A 69 -44.05 12.45 -16.47
CA THR A 69 -45.40 12.58 -15.91
C THR A 69 -45.52 11.81 -14.59
N ALA A 70 -46.48 12.19 -13.74
CA ALA A 70 -46.73 11.49 -12.46
C ALA A 70 -46.97 9.97 -12.64
N GLN A 71 -47.66 9.57 -13.72
CA GLN A 71 -47.86 8.14 -14.02
C GLN A 71 -46.57 7.44 -14.43
N GLN A 72 -45.68 8.10 -15.18
CA GLN A 72 -44.37 7.55 -15.52
C GLN A 72 -43.47 7.43 -14.29
N ALA A 73 -43.48 8.43 -13.42
CA ALA A 73 -42.74 8.41 -12.15
C ALA A 73 -43.18 7.22 -11.27
N VAL A 74 -44.49 7.04 -11.05
CA VAL A 74 -45.01 5.91 -10.26
C VAL A 74 -44.67 4.57 -10.89
N ASN A 75 -44.82 4.42 -12.21
CA ASN A 75 -44.43 3.18 -12.90
C ASN A 75 -42.94 2.87 -12.76
N LYS A 76 -42.09 3.89 -12.83
CA LYS A 76 -40.64 3.76 -12.64
C LYS A 76 -40.31 3.27 -11.23
N ILE A 77 -40.90 3.86 -10.20
CA ILE A 77 -40.70 3.44 -8.80
C ILE A 77 -41.16 1.99 -8.60
N TYR A 78 -42.31 1.63 -9.15
CA TYR A 78 -42.84 0.26 -9.07
C TYR A 78 -41.93 -0.75 -9.79
N SER A 79 -41.43 -0.40 -10.98
CA SER A 79 -40.48 -1.21 -11.74
C SER A 79 -39.16 -1.39 -10.97
N ASN A 80 -38.64 -0.32 -10.40
CA ASN A 80 -37.42 -0.34 -9.61
C ASN A 80 -37.59 -1.17 -8.32
N ALA A 81 -38.65 -0.95 -7.55
CA ALA A 81 -38.93 -1.66 -6.31
C ALA A 81 -39.27 -3.15 -6.52
N PHE A 82 -40.07 -3.46 -7.55
CA PHE A 82 -40.72 -4.77 -7.67
C PHE A 82 -40.51 -5.50 -9.00
N GLY A 83 -39.94 -4.84 -10.02
CA GLY A 83 -39.84 -5.40 -11.37
C GLY A 83 -41.20 -5.61 -12.05
N ALA A 84 -42.21 -4.83 -11.65
CA ALA A 84 -43.59 -4.94 -12.12
C ALA A 84 -44.27 -3.57 -12.21
N SER A 85 -45.38 -3.48 -12.93
CA SER A 85 -46.24 -2.30 -12.97
C SER A 85 -47.31 -2.34 -11.88
N PRO A 86 -47.75 -1.18 -11.35
CA PRO A 86 -48.90 -1.09 -10.45
C PRO A 86 -50.19 -1.49 -11.14
N THR A 87 -51.22 -1.82 -10.35
CA THR A 87 -52.57 -1.99 -10.91
C THR A 87 -53.09 -0.64 -11.44
N PRO A 88 -54.05 -0.61 -12.38
CA PRO A 88 -54.61 0.66 -12.88
C PRO A 88 -55.21 1.56 -11.78
N ALA A 89 -55.78 0.95 -10.73
CA ALA A 89 -56.34 1.68 -9.59
C ALA A 89 -55.24 2.30 -8.70
N ASP A 90 -54.19 1.53 -8.39
CA ASP A 90 -53.05 2.03 -7.61
C ASP A 90 -52.30 3.12 -8.38
N LEU A 91 -52.11 2.94 -9.70
CA LEU A 91 -51.46 3.92 -10.56
C LEU A 91 -52.21 5.25 -10.55
N THR A 92 -53.54 5.21 -10.63
CA THR A 92 -54.37 6.43 -10.62
C THR A 92 -54.26 7.14 -9.27
N THR A 93 -54.32 6.39 -8.18
CA THR A 93 -54.27 6.94 -6.81
C THR A 93 -52.90 7.55 -6.52
N LEU A 94 -51.82 6.78 -6.70
CA LEU A 94 -50.45 7.21 -6.41
C LEU A 94 -49.99 8.34 -7.33
N ALA A 95 -50.39 8.33 -8.62
CA ALA A 95 -50.05 9.42 -9.53
C ALA A 95 -50.79 10.73 -9.18
N GLY A 96 -52.00 10.63 -8.59
CA GLY A 96 -52.73 11.80 -8.08
C GLY A 96 -52.05 12.45 -6.87
N GLU A 97 -51.31 11.67 -6.08
CA GLU A 97 -50.61 12.13 -4.88
C GLU A 97 -49.18 12.63 -5.16
N TRP A 98 -48.57 12.18 -6.27
CA TRP A 98 -47.19 12.48 -6.63
C TRP A 98 -46.86 13.97 -6.61
N ALA A 99 -47.69 14.82 -7.23
CA ALA A 99 -47.43 16.25 -7.32
C ALA A 99 -47.48 16.97 -5.96
N ALA A 100 -48.24 16.44 -5.00
CA ALA A 100 -48.39 17.03 -3.68
C ALA A 100 -47.29 16.56 -2.72
N ASN A 101 -46.95 15.28 -2.74
CA ASN A 101 -45.96 14.70 -1.83
C ASN A 101 -45.34 13.43 -2.42
N PRO A 102 -44.27 13.54 -3.24
CA PRO A 102 -43.60 12.39 -3.82
C PRO A 102 -43.03 11.44 -2.75
N ALA A 103 -42.55 11.97 -1.61
CA ALA A 103 -42.02 11.16 -0.52
C ALA A 103 -43.09 10.26 0.10
N SER A 104 -44.32 10.74 0.25
CA SER A 104 -45.47 9.94 0.70
C SER A 104 -45.74 8.77 -0.25
N VAL A 105 -45.70 9.02 -1.57
CA VAL A 105 -45.88 7.97 -2.59
C VAL A 105 -44.80 6.90 -2.47
N VAL A 106 -43.53 7.30 -2.33
CA VAL A 106 -42.42 6.35 -2.10
C VAL A 106 -42.67 5.52 -0.84
N THR A 107 -43.05 6.16 0.27
CA THR A 107 -43.35 5.47 1.54
C THR A 107 -44.48 4.46 1.40
N GLN A 108 -45.54 4.78 0.65
CA GLN A 108 -46.64 3.85 0.39
C GLN A 108 -46.19 2.65 -0.46
N ILE A 109 -45.36 2.88 -1.48
CA ILE A 109 -44.85 1.82 -2.34
C ILE A 109 -43.94 0.88 -1.54
N VAL A 110 -42.91 1.39 -0.85
CA VAL A 110 -41.98 0.54 -0.09
C VAL A 110 -42.66 -0.22 1.05
N ASN A 111 -43.76 0.29 1.59
CA ASN A 111 -44.57 -0.36 2.63
C ASN A 111 -45.77 -1.13 2.06
N SER A 112 -45.75 -1.54 0.79
CA SER A 112 -46.84 -2.31 0.17
C SER A 112 -47.29 -3.47 1.06
N PRO A 113 -48.61 -3.66 1.29
CA PRO A 113 -49.12 -4.75 2.11
C PRO A 113 -49.02 -6.12 1.43
N ASN A 114 -48.61 -6.17 0.16
CA ASN A 114 -48.50 -7.41 -0.61
C ASN A 114 -47.22 -8.19 -0.22
N PRO A 115 -47.33 -9.40 0.38
CA PRO A 115 -46.16 -10.15 0.84
C PRO A 115 -45.19 -10.56 -0.28
N SER A 116 -45.70 -10.77 -1.50
CA SER A 116 -44.86 -11.11 -2.66
C SER A 116 -44.03 -9.93 -3.13
N LEU A 117 -44.62 -8.71 -3.14
CA LEU A 117 -43.90 -7.48 -3.47
C LEU A 117 -42.84 -7.16 -2.40
N GLN A 118 -43.19 -7.33 -1.12
CA GLN A 118 -42.25 -7.18 -0.01
C GLN A 118 -41.06 -8.15 -0.11
N ARG A 119 -41.30 -9.41 -0.52
CA ARG A 119 -40.20 -10.37 -0.74
C ARG A 119 -39.27 -9.95 -1.88
N ILE A 120 -39.81 -9.42 -2.98
CA ILE A 120 -38.98 -8.94 -4.10
C ILE A 120 -38.13 -7.75 -3.66
N LEU A 121 -38.75 -6.75 -3.03
CA LEU A 121 -38.05 -5.59 -2.51
C LEU A 121 -36.98 -5.99 -1.49
N GLY A 122 -37.31 -6.90 -0.55
CA GLY A 122 -36.35 -7.43 0.42
C GLY A 122 -35.14 -8.12 -0.23
N ASN A 123 -35.35 -8.89 -1.29
CA ASN A 123 -34.24 -9.50 -2.04
C ASN A 123 -33.36 -8.43 -2.71
N LYS A 124 -33.96 -7.43 -3.37
CA LYS A 124 -33.21 -6.33 -3.98
C LYS A 124 -32.44 -5.50 -2.95
N VAL A 125 -33.03 -5.24 -1.79
CA VAL A 125 -32.38 -4.55 -0.66
C VAL A 125 -31.24 -5.38 -0.09
N SER A 126 -31.38 -6.72 -0.06
CA SER A 126 -30.29 -7.59 0.38
C SER A 126 -29.08 -7.49 -0.56
N VAL A 127 -29.31 -7.42 -1.88
CA VAL A 127 -28.25 -7.14 -2.86
C VAL A 127 -27.68 -5.74 -2.66
N ALA A 128 -28.53 -4.72 -2.47
CA ALA A 128 -28.09 -3.34 -2.27
C ALA A 128 -27.22 -3.17 -1.01
N ASN A 129 -27.56 -3.86 0.08
CA ASN A 129 -26.74 -3.91 1.29
C ASN A 129 -25.34 -4.48 0.99
N VAL A 130 -25.27 -5.63 0.30
CA VAL A 130 -24.00 -6.26 -0.07
C VAL A 130 -23.18 -5.34 -0.96
N VAL A 131 -23.80 -4.70 -1.95
CA VAL A 131 -23.11 -3.75 -2.84
C VAL A 131 -22.49 -2.62 -2.03
N THR A 132 -23.25 -1.96 -1.15
CA THR A 132 -22.69 -0.86 -0.33
C THR A 132 -21.65 -1.31 0.67
N GLU A 133 -21.73 -2.54 1.19
CA GLU A 133 -20.74 -3.08 2.11
C GLU A 133 -19.48 -3.56 1.39
N SER A 134 -19.55 -3.86 0.09
CA SER A 134 -18.40 -4.22 -0.74
C SER A 134 -17.62 -3.02 -1.27
N VAL A 135 -18.16 -1.81 -1.11
CA VAL A 135 -17.47 -0.57 -1.45
C VAL A 135 -16.71 -0.11 -0.22
N GLY A 136 -15.39 0.03 -0.38
CA GLY A 136 -14.52 0.57 0.66
C GLY A 136 -14.91 1.99 1.06
N THR A 137 -14.65 2.33 2.31
CA THR A 137 -14.98 3.61 2.93
C THR A 137 -13.74 4.33 3.41
N GLU A 138 -13.83 5.66 3.48
CA GLU A 138 -12.81 6.49 4.13
C GLU A 138 -13.25 6.79 5.57
N LEU A 139 -12.38 6.51 6.53
CA LEU A 139 -12.60 6.72 7.96
C LEU A 139 -11.49 7.60 8.52
N VAL A 140 -11.83 8.58 9.34
CA VAL A 140 -10.86 9.56 9.85
C VAL A 140 -10.83 9.52 11.38
N PHE A 141 -9.64 9.49 11.96
CA PHE A 141 -9.43 9.65 13.40
C PHE A 141 -9.80 11.06 13.87
N THR A 142 -10.19 11.15 15.14
CA THR A 142 -10.43 12.38 15.88
C THR A 142 -9.47 12.47 17.06
N ASP A 143 -9.43 13.60 17.76
CA ASP A 143 -8.60 13.72 18.97
C ASP A 143 -9.17 12.93 20.18
N ASN A 144 -10.26 12.19 19.99
CA ASN A 144 -10.86 11.34 21.01
C ASN A 144 -10.45 9.89 20.83
N ASN A 145 -10.73 9.07 21.84
CA ASN A 145 -10.51 7.63 21.73
C ASN A 145 -11.49 6.99 20.73
N ASP A 146 -10.95 6.50 19.62
CA ASP A 146 -11.70 6.03 18.48
C ASP A 146 -11.73 4.50 18.33
N ILE A 147 -12.85 4.01 17.79
CA ILE A 147 -12.98 2.63 17.30
C ILE A 147 -13.51 2.70 15.88
N LEU A 148 -12.60 2.77 14.93
CA LEU A 148 -12.91 2.81 13.50
C LEU A 148 -13.12 1.39 12.97
N ARG A 149 -14.20 1.22 12.20
CA ARG A 149 -14.62 -0.08 11.63
C ARG A 149 -14.88 0.09 10.15
N GLY A 150 -14.05 -0.55 9.34
CA GLY A 150 -14.29 -0.66 7.91
C GLY A 150 -15.38 -1.67 7.58
N THR A 151 -15.50 -1.92 6.29
CA THR A 151 -16.55 -2.65 5.60
C THR A 151 -16.02 -4.02 5.14
N THR A 152 -16.51 -4.51 4.01
CA THR A 152 -15.96 -5.69 3.33
C THR A 152 -15.22 -5.34 2.05
N GLY A 153 -15.20 -4.05 1.68
CA GLY A 153 -14.41 -3.50 0.59
C GLY A 153 -13.06 -2.97 1.08
N ASP A 154 -12.27 -2.40 0.18
CA ASP A 154 -10.94 -1.87 0.50
C ASP A 154 -11.05 -0.50 1.19
N ASP A 155 -10.99 -0.44 2.52
CA ASP A 155 -11.16 0.79 3.27
C ASP A 155 -9.86 1.60 3.41
N ILE A 156 -10.00 2.92 3.51
CA ILE A 156 -8.91 3.86 3.81
C ILE A 156 -9.18 4.47 5.19
N ILE A 157 -8.25 4.28 6.11
CA ILE A 157 -8.29 4.90 7.42
C ILE A 157 -7.22 5.99 7.46
N ILE A 158 -7.58 7.19 7.91
CA ILE A 158 -6.73 8.37 7.90
C ILE A 158 -6.55 8.87 9.33
N GLY A 159 -5.30 9.12 9.72
CA GLY A 159 -4.98 9.78 10.98
C GLY A 159 -3.68 10.59 10.87
N ASP A 160 -3.42 11.39 11.90
CA ASP A 160 -2.21 12.17 12.05
C ASP A 160 -1.66 12.14 13.48
N ALA A 161 -0.49 12.73 13.71
CA ALA A 161 0.16 12.72 15.03
C ALA A 161 -0.67 13.31 16.18
N ASN A 162 -1.70 14.12 15.89
CA ASN A 162 -2.54 14.73 16.93
C ASN A 162 -3.79 13.89 17.23
N SER A 163 -4.33 13.24 16.20
CA SER A 163 -5.55 12.44 16.28
C SER A 163 -5.28 11.00 16.73
N VAL A 164 -4.15 10.40 16.36
CA VAL A 164 -3.87 8.98 16.65
C VAL A 164 -3.34 8.77 18.07
N GLN A 165 -4.03 7.94 18.85
CA GLN A 165 -3.73 7.59 20.23
C GLN A 165 -3.50 6.09 20.41
N ALA A 166 -2.72 5.72 21.44
CA ALA A 166 -2.42 4.30 21.72
C ALA A 166 -3.66 3.49 22.16
N THR A 167 -4.72 4.17 22.61
CA THR A 167 -5.98 3.55 23.03
C THR A 167 -6.92 3.28 21.86
N ASP A 168 -6.67 3.89 20.71
CA ASP A 168 -7.48 3.76 19.53
C ASP A 168 -7.45 2.36 18.95
N ARG A 169 -8.45 2.06 18.13
CA ARG A 169 -8.55 0.78 17.45
C ARG A 169 -9.09 0.92 16.03
N ILE A 170 -8.38 0.28 15.10
CA ILE A 170 -8.83 0.04 13.74
C ILE A 170 -9.26 -1.42 13.62
N ILE A 171 -10.40 -1.64 12.98
CA ILE A 171 -10.89 -2.94 12.54
C ILE A 171 -11.21 -2.76 11.05
N GLY A 172 -10.29 -3.14 10.16
CA GLY A 172 -10.48 -2.91 8.71
C GLY A 172 -11.65 -3.73 8.20
N GLY A 173 -11.54 -5.05 8.25
CA GLY A 173 -12.69 -5.92 7.96
C GLY A 173 -12.28 -7.01 7.01
N SER A 174 -12.97 -7.11 5.87
CA SER A 174 -12.51 -7.88 4.72
C SER A 174 -12.11 -6.90 3.63
N GLY A 175 -11.27 -7.31 2.68
CA GLY A 175 -10.72 -6.41 1.68
C GLY A 175 -9.22 -6.23 1.88
N THR A 176 -8.67 -5.21 1.23
CA THR A 176 -7.31 -4.72 1.42
C THR A 176 -7.37 -3.34 2.07
N ASP A 177 -7.33 -3.33 3.39
CA ASP A 177 -7.52 -2.10 4.17
C ASP A 177 -6.20 -1.38 4.37
N THR A 178 -6.22 -0.05 4.21
CA THR A 178 -5.04 0.81 4.28
C THR A 178 -5.18 1.84 5.38
N PHE A 179 -4.23 1.89 6.31
CA PHE A 179 -4.11 2.97 7.28
C PHE A 179 -3.06 3.98 6.82
N GLN A 180 -3.48 5.19 6.44
CA GLN A 180 -2.65 6.33 6.12
C GLN A 180 -2.40 7.19 7.36
N TYR A 181 -1.16 7.21 7.81
CA TYR A 181 -0.74 7.91 9.01
C TYR A 181 0.14 9.12 8.64
N TYR A 182 -0.48 10.31 8.59
CA TYR A 182 0.15 11.56 8.19
C TYR A 182 0.97 12.19 9.31
N ASN A 183 2.18 12.64 8.98
CA ASN A 183 3.14 13.17 9.96
C ASN A 183 3.30 12.20 11.13
N ALA A 184 3.39 10.90 10.83
CA ALA A 184 3.29 9.83 11.83
C ALA A 184 4.20 10.08 13.04
N SER A 185 3.71 9.71 14.22
CA SER A 185 4.48 9.71 15.46
C SER A 185 4.95 8.29 15.81
N ASN A 186 5.55 8.11 16.99
CA ASN A 186 5.89 6.79 17.53
C ASN A 186 4.69 6.07 18.19
N VAL A 187 3.48 6.63 18.12
CA VAL A 187 2.26 6.05 18.66
C VAL A 187 1.57 5.20 17.59
N LEU A 188 1.17 3.97 17.94
CA LEU A 188 0.36 3.11 17.09
C LEU A 188 -0.99 2.79 17.74
N PRO A 189 -2.10 2.84 16.98
CA PRO A 189 -3.38 2.31 17.42
C PRO A 189 -3.34 0.77 17.40
N ARG A 190 -4.34 0.13 18.00
CA ARG A 190 -4.54 -1.32 17.84
C ARG A 190 -5.03 -1.61 16.43
N LEU A 191 -4.31 -2.45 15.69
CA LEU A 191 -4.61 -2.76 14.29
C LEU A 191 -5.15 -4.18 14.20
N GLN A 192 -6.31 -4.36 13.59
CA GLN A 192 -6.90 -5.68 13.31
C GLN A 192 -7.47 -5.69 11.89
N GLY A 193 -6.99 -6.60 11.05
CA GLY A 193 -7.46 -6.71 9.66
C GLY A 193 -7.13 -5.45 8.87
N VAL A 194 -5.91 -4.94 9.02
CA VAL A 194 -5.36 -3.85 8.21
C VAL A 194 -4.17 -4.42 7.48
N GLU A 195 -4.24 -4.48 6.16
CA GLU A 195 -3.24 -5.13 5.31
C GLU A 195 -2.07 -4.20 4.99
N LYS A 196 -2.31 -2.89 4.96
CA LYS A 196 -1.32 -1.87 4.61
C LYS A 196 -1.29 -0.73 5.63
N VAL A 197 -0.09 -0.30 5.99
CA VAL A 197 0.12 0.94 6.76
C VAL A 197 1.04 1.85 5.97
N GLU A 198 0.60 3.07 5.67
CA GLU A 198 1.39 4.10 5.02
C GLU A 198 1.81 5.14 6.06
N LEU A 199 3.09 5.19 6.36
CA LEU A 199 3.72 6.14 7.27
C LEU A 199 4.21 7.34 6.45
N ILE A 200 3.39 8.39 6.41
CA ILE A 200 3.60 9.55 5.55
C ILE A 200 4.33 10.63 6.36
N ASN A 201 5.45 11.15 5.84
CA ASN A 201 6.32 12.10 6.53
C ASN A 201 6.78 11.61 7.93
N PHE A 202 7.00 10.30 8.11
CA PHE A 202 7.59 9.77 9.35
C PHE A 202 9.08 10.08 9.39
N LYS A 203 9.49 10.97 10.29
CA LYS A 203 10.85 11.53 10.28
C LYS A 203 11.82 10.85 11.22
N VAL A 204 11.40 10.60 12.46
CA VAL A 204 12.28 10.11 13.52
C VAL A 204 11.51 9.23 14.50
N GLY A 205 12.22 8.30 15.13
CA GLY A 205 11.69 7.50 16.22
C GLY A 205 11.41 6.06 15.80
N THR A 206 10.85 5.30 16.75
CA THR A 206 10.60 3.87 16.58
C THR A 206 9.12 3.57 16.53
N ILE A 207 8.71 2.82 15.50
CA ILE A 207 7.39 2.20 15.42
C ILE A 207 7.61 0.69 15.49
N ASP A 208 7.05 0.04 16.52
CA ASP A 208 7.20 -1.41 16.74
C ASP A 208 5.86 -2.12 16.58
N PHE A 209 5.70 -2.80 15.44
CA PHE A 209 4.51 -3.58 15.13
C PHE A 209 4.42 -4.87 15.96
N SER A 210 5.53 -5.37 16.51
CA SER A 210 5.51 -6.57 17.36
C SER A 210 4.84 -6.31 18.72
N ALA A 211 4.77 -5.04 19.14
CA ALA A 211 4.08 -4.62 20.35
C ALA A 211 2.54 -4.57 20.19
N ASN A 212 2.01 -4.74 18.98
CA ASN A 212 0.57 -4.67 18.71
C ASN A 212 -0.11 -6.03 18.97
N PRO A 213 -0.87 -6.18 20.06
CA PRO A 213 -1.37 -7.47 20.52
C PRO A 213 -2.49 -8.06 19.65
N SER A 214 -3.01 -7.28 18.70
CA SER A 214 -4.11 -7.68 17.81
C SER A 214 -3.70 -7.68 16.35
N LEU A 215 -2.40 -7.50 16.06
CA LEU A 215 -1.89 -7.44 14.70
C LEU A 215 -2.23 -8.71 13.94
N SER A 216 -3.12 -8.58 12.97
CA SER A 216 -3.53 -9.66 12.08
C SER A 216 -3.76 -9.09 10.69
N GLY A 217 -3.21 -9.75 9.67
CA GLY A 217 -3.44 -9.39 8.27
C GLY A 217 -2.45 -8.38 7.68
N LEU A 218 -1.65 -7.68 8.51
CA LEU A 218 -0.66 -6.73 8.01
C LEU A 218 0.37 -7.42 7.10
N LYS A 219 0.48 -6.91 5.87
CA LYS A 219 1.37 -7.42 4.81
C LYS A 219 2.45 -6.43 4.45
N GLU A 220 2.16 -5.13 4.56
CA GLU A 220 3.05 -4.08 4.10
C GLU A 220 2.99 -2.85 4.99
N VAL A 221 4.16 -2.31 5.32
CA VAL A 221 4.33 -0.99 5.93
C VAL A 221 5.15 -0.18 4.95
N THR A 222 4.65 0.97 4.51
CA THR A 222 5.33 1.81 3.51
C THR A 222 5.67 3.16 4.13
N LEU A 223 6.94 3.53 4.10
CA LEU A 223 7.39 4.91 4.33
C LEU A 223 7.15 5.70 3.04
N LYS A 224 6.41 6.80 3.13
CA LYS A 224 6.09 7.66 1.98
C LYS A 224 6.52 9.11 2.21
N ASN A 225 7.02 9.74 1.15
CA ASN A 225 7.27 11.17 1.00
C ASN A 225 8.14 11.78 2.13
N ASN A 226 9.42 12.00 1.88
CA ASN A 226 10.23 12.87 2.75
C ASN A 226 11.10 13.85 1.94
N PRO A 227 10.52 14.97 1.44
CA PRO A 227 11.28 16.02 0.81
C PRO A 227 11.45 17.18 1.81
N GLN A 228 12.71 17.46 2.19
CA GLN A 228 13.20 18.60 3.00
C GLN A 228 13.29 18.37 4.52
N PHE A 229 14.48 17.95 4.97
CA PHE A 229 15.03 18.35 6.27
C PHE A 229 15.45 19.83 6.20
N LEU A 230 14.62 20.74 6.74
CA LEU A 230 15.06 22.09 7.11
C LEU A 230 15.15 22.16 8.64
N GLY A 231 16.15 21.49 9.20
CA GLY A 231 16.45 21.53 10.63
C GLY A 231 17.79 20.85 10.91
N THR A 232 18.65 21.53 11.67
CA THR A 232 19.93 21.01 12.16
C THR A 232 19.73 19.70 12.92
N ILE A 233 20.16 18.59 12.31
CA ILE A 233 20.15 17.24 12.91
C ILE A 233 21.22 17.17 14.02
N LEU A 234 20.87 16.57 15.15
CA LEU A 234 21.76 16.28 16.27
C LEU A 234 21.97 14.76 16.37
N ASP A 235 22.75 14.21 15.43
CA ASP A 235 23.52 12.95 15.49
C ASP A 235 23.24 12.00 16.68
N ARG A 236 22.08 11.31 16.68
CA ARG A 236 21.75 10.24 17.63
C ARG A 236 20.87 9.17 16.97
N ASP A 237 21.07 7.89 17.31
CA ASP A 237 20.23 6.73 16.91
C ASP A 237 18.71 6.93 17.15
N SER A 238 18.33 7.88 18.01
CA SER A 238 16.94 8.29 18.26
C SER A 238 16.33 9.18 17.16
N GLU A 239 17.11 9.59 16.17
CA GLU A 239 16.76 10.59 15.14
C GLU A 239 16.64 9.98 13.73
N ILE A 240 16.49 8.66 13.62
CA ILE A 240 16.18 7.98 12.35
C ILE A 240 14.84 7.21 12.44
N PRO A 241 14.12 7.03 11.32
CA PRO A 241 13.04 6.06 11.22
C PRO A 241 13.53 4.65 11.55
N ASN A 242 12.98 4.05 12.60
CA ASN A 242 13.24 2.67 13.00
C ASN A 242 11.93 1.87 13.02
N ILE A 243 11.76 1.00 12.03
CA ILE A 243 10.55 0.19 11.87
C ILE A 243 10.85 -1.24 12.34
N ARG A 244 10.17 -1.66 13.40
CA ARG A 244 10.39 -2.96 14.06
C ARG A 244 9.16 -3.85 13.97
N GLY A 245 9.38 -5.14 14.15
CA GLY A 245 8.31 -6.14 14.14
C GLY A 245 7.84 -6.49 12.72
N LEU A 246 8.70 -6.33 11.72
CA LEU A 246 8.40 -6.58 10.30
C LEU A 246 8.38 -8.08 9.93
N ARG A 247 8.11 -8.98 10.88
CA ARG A 247 8.14 -10.42 10.62
C ARG A 247 7.08 -10.79 9.58
N ASN A 248 7.52 -11.27 8.41
CA ASN A 248 6.67 -11.58 7.25
C ASN A 248 5.90 -10.36 6.69
N ILE A 249 6.36 -9.15 7.00
CA ILE A 249 5.78 -7.89 6.53
C ILE A 249 6.81 -7.25 5.60
N ARG A 250 6.37 -6.79 4.44
CA ARG A 250 7.22 -6.02 3.54
C ARG A 250 7.37 -4.59 4.07
N LEU A 251 8.59 -4.05 4.01
CA LEU A 251 8.80 -2.61 4.13
C LEU A 251 8.85 -1.99 2.73
N GLY A 252 7.94 -1.08 2.43
CA GLY A 252 8.01 -0.19 1.28
C GLY A 252 8.74 1.11 1.64
N ILE A 253 9.55 1.61 0.72
CA ILE A 253 10.21 2.91 0.78
C ILE A 253 9.88 3.60 -0.54
N ASP A 254 9.01 4.59 -0.49
CA ASP A 254 8.37 5.16 -1.66
C ASP A 254 8.54 6.69 -1.66
N ASN A 255 9.34 7.17 -2.63
CA ASN A 255 9.69 8.56 -2.82
C ASN A 255 10.22 9.21 -1.53
N VAL A 256 11.05 8.45 -0.81
CA VAL A 256 11.73 8.89 0.41
C VAL A 256 13.14 9.32 0.05
N SER A 257 13.55 10.50 0.55
CA SER A 257 14.88 11.05 0.29
C SER A 257 15.58 11.50 1.57
N ASN A 258 16.90 11.60 1.54
CA ASN A 258 17.72 12.26 2.57
C ASN A 258 17.48 11.76 4.00
N THR A 259 17.44 10.44 4.19
CA THR A 259 17.24 9.82 5.50
C THR A 259 17.93 8.46 5.55
N SER A 260 18.50 8.14 6.70
CA SER A 260 18.82 6.76 7.06
C SER A 260 17.57 6.04 7.55
N ILE A 261 17.45 4.74 7.31
CA ILE A 261 16.29 3.94 7.73
C ILE A 261 16.79 2.63 8.35
N ARG A 262 16.20 2.25 9.49
CA ARG A 262 16.41 0.92 10.10
C ARG A 262 15.15 0.07 9.97
N ALA A 263 15.30 -1.11 9.39
CA ALA A 263 14.24 -2.08 9.17
C ALA A 263 14.53 -3.38 9.92
N ASN A 264 13.75 -3.69 10.96
CA ASN A 264 13.95 -4.86 11.80
C ASN A 264 12.85 -5.92 11.59
N PHE A 265 13.23 -7.00 10.92
CA PHE A 265 12.39 -8.16 10.60
C PHE A 265 12.35 -9.22 11.71
N GLY A 266 13.03 -8.94 12.84
CA GLY A 266 13.04 -9.79 14.03
C GLY A 266 13.52 -11.20 13.72
N ASN A 267 12.65 -12.18 13.95
CA ASN A 267 12.94 -13.60 13.75
C ASN A 267 12.30 -14.18 12.48
N GLY A 268 11.90 -13.33 11.52
CA GLY A 268 11.48 -13.76 10.18
C GLY A 268 12.60 -14.45 9.40
N SER A 269 12.24 -15.30 8.44
CA SER A 269 13.20 -15.92 7.49
C SER A 269 13.64 -14.96 6.40
N ASP A 270 12.77 -14.01 6.05
CA ASP A 270 12.94 -13.14 4.89
C ASP A 270 12.84 -11.66 5.30
N GLY A 271 13.78 -10.86 4.79
CA GLY A 271 13.71 -9.40 4.81
C GLY A 271 13.18 -8.90 3.47
N ASN A 272 11.93 -8.46 3.40
CA ASN A 272 11.31 -8.02 2.15
C ASN A 272 11.26 -6.48 2.09
N ILE A 273 11.96 -5.91 1.12
CA ILE A 273 12.03 -4.47 0.86
C ILE A 273 11.45 -4.17 -0.53
N SER A 274 10.67 -3.10 -0.64
CA SER A 274 10.31 -2.50 -1.92
C SER A 274 10.85 -1.07 -1.95
N LEU A 275 11.64 -0.75 -2.97
CA LEU A 275 12.15 0.59 -3.23
C LEU A 275 11.40 1.14 -4.44
N VAL A 276 10.81 2.32 -4.28
CA VAL A 276 10.09 3.04 -5.33
C VAL A 276 10.63 4.46 -5.35
N ASP A 277 11.45 4.76 -6.36
CA ASP A 277 12.14 6.06 -6.51
C ASP A 277 12.82 6.56 -5.22
N ALA A 278 13.36 5.64 -4.42
CA ALA A 278 13.98 5.95 -3.13
C ALA A 278 15.37 6.59 -3.35
N GLN A 279 15.67 7.69 -2.64
CA GLN A 279 16.95 8.42 -2.72
C GLN A 279 17.55 8.56 -1.32
N LEU A 280 17.97 7.44 -0.74
CA LEU A 280 18.54 7.34 0.60
C LEU A 280 20.03 7.73 0.55
N THR A 281 20.29 9.02 0.40
CA THR A 281 21.65 9.59 0.37
C THR A 281 21.81 10.66 1.44
N ASN A 282 22.94 10.71 2.14
CA ASN A 282 23.22 11.73 3.14
C ASN A 282 23.80 13.00 2.49
N THR A 283 23.02 13.67 1.64
CA THR A 283 23.48 14.88 0.93
C THR A 283 23.15 16.18 1.66
N LEU A 284 23.61 16.35 2.90
CA LEU A 284 23.63 17.69 3.53
C LEU A 284 25.00 18.36 3.31
N PRO A 285 25.08 19.48 2.57
CA PRO A 285 26.33 20.19 2.36
C PRO A 285 26.62 21.10 3.57
N LEU A 286 27.13 20.56 4.67
CA LEU A 286 27.57 21.40 5.80
C LEU A 286 28.89 20.89 6.40
N GLY A 287 29.99 21.38 5.83
CA GLY A 287 31.28 21.57 6.49
C GLY A 287 31.91 20.37 7.19
N ASN A 288 32.87 19.72 6.53
CA ASN A 288 33.94 18.89 7.14
C ASN A 288 33.57 17.75 8.10
N PHE A 289 32.30 17.40 8.28
CA PHE A 289 31.92 16.23 9.04
C PHE A 289 31.33 15.17 8.11
N ASN A 290 32.18 14.19 7.79
CA ASN A 290 31.79 12.95 7.14
C ASN A 290 31.13 12.05 8.19
N PHE A 291 29.79 12.09 8.29
CA PHE A 291 29.07 11.25 9.24
C PHE A 291 28.55 10.00 8.51
N SER A 292 29.23 8.86 8.72
CA SER A 292 28.80 7.55 8.23
C SER A 292 27.54 7.11 8.99
N HIS A 293 26.38 7.35 8.40
CA HIS A 293 25.20 6.58 8.78
C HIS A 293 24.86 5.68 7.61
N ASP A 294 24.68 4.39 7.89
CA ASP A 294 24.13 3.44 6.94
C ASP A 294 22.80 4.00 6.43
N ALA A 295 22.67 4.23 5.12
CA ALA A 295 21.47 4.80 4.54
C ALA A 295 20.27 3.84 4.69
N LEU A 296 20.51 2.54 4.57
CA LEU A 296 19.53 1.51 4.87
C LEU A 296 20.17 0.38 5.65
N THR A 297 19.68 0.15 6.88
CA THR A 297 20.06 -1.02 7.69
C THR A 297 18.91 -2.02 7.72
N ILE A 298 19.20 -3.26 7.31
CA ILE A 298 18.28 -4.40 7.42
C ILE A 298 18.74 -5.30 8.55
N GLU A 299 17.86 -5.58 9.51
CA GLU A 299 18.16 -6.40 10.69
C GLU A 299 17.23 -7.60 10.78
N GLY A 300 17.77 -8.73 11.22
CA GLY A 300 16.95 -9.89 11.55
C GLY A 300 17.79 -11.09 11.97
N SER A 301 17.53 -11.61 13.17
CA SER A 301 18.34 -12.69 13.77
C SER A 301 18.21 -14.03 13.05
N ARG A 302 17.19 -14.17 12.20
CA ARG A 302 16.92 -15.39 11.42
C ARG A 302 16.76 -15.13 9.92
N VAL A 303 16.93 -13.88 9.49
CA VAL A 303 16.80 -13.53 8.08
C VAL A 303 17.95 -14.17 7.34
N ASN A 304 17.63 -15.08 6.43
CA ASN A 304 18.59 -15.76 5.56
C ASN A 304 18.48 -15.30 4.11
N THR A 305 17.36 -14.68 3.77
CA THR A 305 17.07 -14.15 2.44
C THR A 305 16.64 -12.69 2.55
N VAL A 306 17.26 -11.81 1.78
CA VAL A 306 16.79 -10.43 1.60
C VAL A 306 16.24 -10.29 0.19
N ASN A 307 14.99 -9.90 0.06
CA ASN A 307 14.34 -9.67 -1.23
C ASN A 307 14.16 -8.17 -1.42
N ILE A 308 14.76 -7.61 -2.46
CA ILE A 308 14.66 -6.21 -2.85
C ILE A 308 13.86 -6.14 -4.15
N SER A 309 12.70 -5.51 -4.09
CA SER A 309 11.87 -5.19 -5.27
C SER A 309 12.11 -3.73 -5.64
N LEU A 310 12.48 -3.48 -6.89
CA LEU A 310 12.75 -2.15 -7.44
C LEU A 310 11.59 -1.74 -8.34
N LYS A 311 11.10 -0.51 -8.15
CA LYS A 311 10.10 0.12 -9.00
C LYS A 311 10.51 1.55 -9.32
N SER A 312 9.94 2.07 -10.40
CA SER A 312 10.03 3.47 -10.80
C SER A 312 8.64 3.95 -11.22
N GLU A 313 8.20 5.07 -10.67
CA GLU A 313 6.95 5.74 -11.01
C GLU A 313 7.16 6.87 -12.03
N PHE A 314 8.41 7.33 -12.21
CA PHE A 314 8.74 8.44 -13.11
C PHE A 314 9.34 7.98 -14.44
N PRO A 315 8.98 8.65 -15.56
CA PRO A 315 9.61 8.39 -16.85
C PRO A 315 11.11 8.69 -16.82
N ALA A 316 11.91 7.82 -17.43
CA ALA A 316 13.38 7.88 -17.50
C ALA A 316 13.97 9.21 -18.05
N THR A 317 13.14 10.09 -18.63
CA THR A 317 13.58 11.39 -19.16
C THR A 317 13.73 12.49 -18.09
N ASN A 318 13.18 12.32 -16.87
CA ASN A 318 13.06 13.42 -15.88
C ASN A 318 13.65 13.16 -14.47
N SER A 319 14.19 11.98 -14.19
CA SER A 319 14.95 11.66 -12.96
C SER A 319 15.71 10.36 -13.16
N PRO A 320 16.78 10.07 -12.39
CA PRO A 320 17.39 8.76 -12.47
C PRO A 320 16.29 7.75 -12.11
N ALA A 321 15.92 6.87 -13.04
CA ALA A 321 14.98 5.77 -12.84
C ALA A 321 15.50 4.70 -11.85
N ASN A 322 16.49 5.07 -11.04
CA ASN A 322 17.27 4.23 -10.17
C ASN A 322 17.04 4.66 -8.73
N ASN A 323 16.71 3.67 -7.92
CA ASN A 323 16.73 3.81 -6.47
C ASN A 323 18.18 3.99 -6.04
N THR A 324 18.48 5.02 -5.25
CA THR A 324 19.83 5.29 -4.74
C THR A 324 19.87 5.04 -3.24
N ILE A 325 20.88 4.29 -2.81
CA ILE A 325 21.23 4.09 -1.40
C ILE A 325 22.70 4.48 -1.27
N GLU A 326 23.08 5.19 -0.21
CA GLU A 326 24.50 5.45 0.03
C GLU A 326 25.21 4.15 0.45
N THR A 327 24.87 3.63 1.62
CA THR A 327 25.37 2.37 2.17
C THR A 327 24.20 1.46 2.54
N LEU A 328 24.27 0.17 2.16
CA LEU A 328 23.29 -0.85 2.54
C LEU A 328 23.93 -1.84 3.52
N VAL A 329 23.49 -1.81 4.77
CA VAL A 329 24.03 -2.69 5.82
C VAL A 329 23.07 -3.82 6.15
N LEU A 330 23.59 -5.05 6.13
CA LEU A 330 22.82 -6.28 6.30
C LEU A 330 23.21 -6.96 7.62
N ASN A 331 22.58 -6.52 8.72
CA ASN A 331 22.72 -7.08 10.07
C ASN A 331 21.87 -8.35 10.24
N THR A 332 22.16 -9.33 9.39
CA THR A 332 21.42 -10.58 9.21
C THR A 332 22.40 -11.76 9.28
N PRO A 333 22.69 -12.31 10.49
CA PRO A 333 23.80 -13.24 10.68
C PRO A 333 23.66 -14.57 9.93
N LEU A 334 22.48 -14.87 9.40
CA LEU A 334 22.20 -16.08 8.61
C LEU A 334 22.07 -15.80 7.11
N LEU A 335 22.37 -14.58 6.65
CA LEU A 335 22.19 -14.21 5.24
C LEU A 335 23.01 -15.12 4.33
N SER A 336 22.32 -15.77 3.42
CA SER A 336 22.89 -16.57 2.35
C SER A 336 22.45 -16.11 0.97
N THR A 337 21.35 -15.35 0.88
CA THR A 337 20.72 -15.00 -0.39
C THR A 337 20.23 -13.57 -0.41
N ILE A 338 20.54 -12.85 -1.48
CA ILE A 338 19.92 -11.56 -1.83
C ILE A 338 19.25 -11.74 -3.19
N ASN A 339 17.96 -11.48 -3.27
CA ASN A 339 17.24 -11.44 -4.54
C ASN A 339 16.93 -9.99 -4.87
N ILE A 340 17.29 -9.55 -6.07
CA ILE A 340 16.97 -8.22 -6.59
C ILE A 340 16.09 -8.40 -7.81
N ASN A 341 14.91 -7.79 -7.82
CA ASN A 341 14.00 -7.84 -8.95
C ASN A 341 13.56 -6.43 -9.29
N GLY A 342 13.52 -6.07 -10.57
CA GLY A 342 13.10 -4.75 -11.03
C GLY A 342 11.88 -4.85 -11.94
N ASP A 343 10.92 -3.93 -11.78
CA ASP A 343 9.78 -3.85 -12.68
C ASP A 343 10.22 -3.37 -14.08
N SER A 344 9.54 -3.89 -15.10
CA SER A 344 9.61 -3.40 -16.47
C SER A 344 8.42 -2.49 -16.71
N THR A 345 8.58 -1.18 -16.48
CA THR A 345 7.50 -0.24 -16.74
C THR A 345 7.67 0.41 -18.12
N PRO A 346 6.57 0.84 -18.78
CA PRO A 346 6.66 1.72 -19.95
C PRO A 346 7.42 3.02 -19.68
N ASN A 347 7.61 3.38 -18.41
CA ASN A 347 8.24 4.60 -17.94
C ASN A 347 9.74 4.41 -17.66
N GLY A 348 10.26 3.18 -17.65
CA GLY A 348 11.67 2.90 -17.40
C GLY A 348 11.86 1.56 -16.69
N ASP A 349 13.00 0.94 -16.94
CA ASP A 349 13.41 -0.28 -16.25
C ASP A 349 14.06 0.13 -14.90
N ALA A 350 13.48 -0.32 -13.78
CA ALA A 350 13.90 0.13 -12.46
C ALA A 350 15.28 -0.42 -12.05
N GLY A 351 16.21 0.47 -11.71
CA GLY A 351 17.57 0.13 -11.27
C GLY A 351 17.83 0.39 -9.79
N LEU A 352 19.03 0.02 -9.34
CA LEU A 352 19.55 0.26 -8.00
C LEU A 352 21.00 0.73 -8.07
N THR A 353 21.29 1.84 -7.40
CA THR A 353 22.64 2.35 -7.20
C THR A 353 22.94 2.38 -5.71
N VAL A 354 23.91 1.60 -5.26
CA VAL A 354 24.55 1.73 -3.95
C VAL A 354 25.88 2.43 -4.17
N THR A 355 26.03 3.66 -3.66
CA THR A 355 27.19 4.52 -4.00
C THR A 355 28.44 4.20 -3.19
N ASP A 356 28.28 3.58 -2.03
CA ASP A 356 29.33 3.01 -1.20
C ASP A 356 29.20 1.47 -1.25
N ASP A 357 29.42 0.78 -0.14
CA ASP A 357 29.35 -0.68 -0.10
C ASP A 357 27.97 -1.23 0.34
N ILE A 358 27.64 -2.41 -0.18
CA ILE A 358 26.73 -3.36 0.46
C ILE A 358 27.57 -4.18 1.45
N ASP A 359 27.34 -3.99 2.75
CA ASP A 359 28.09 -4.67 3.81
C ASP A 359 27.55 -6.11 4.02
N LEU A 360 28.30 -7.07 3.51
CA LEU A 360 28.12 -8.50 3.68
C LEU A 360 28.73 -9.04 4.97
N LEU A 361 29.46 -8.26 5.77
CA LEU A 361 30.04 -8.68 7.05
C LEU A 361 30.84 -10.00 6.94
N GLY A 362 31.54 -10.21 5.81
CA GLY A 362 32.34 -11.40 5.52
C GLY A 362 31.57 -12.66 5.13
N ARG A 363 30.24 -12.56 4.92
CA ARG A 363 29.37 -13.71 4.65
C ARG A 363 29.45 -14.16 3.19
N ASN A 364 29.28 -15.47 2.97
CA ASN A 364 29.12 -16.00 1.62
C ASN A 364 27.67 -15.86 1.16
N VAL A 365 27.45 -15.22 0.01
CA VAL A 365 26.11 -14.83 -0.43
C VAL A 365 25.92 -15.12 -1.91
N THR A 366 24.79 -15.74 -2.23
CA THR A 366 24.26 -15.76 -3.61
C THR A 366 23.41 -14.52 -3.82
N ILE A 367 23.74 -13.76 -4.86
CA ILE A 367 22.96 -12.59 -5.28
C ILE A 367 22.32 -12.93 -6.62
N ASN A 368 20.99 -13.03 -6.63
CA ASN A 368 20.23 -13.28 -7.84
C ASN A 368 19.50 -11.99 -8.27
N ALA A 369 20.02 -11.38 -9.32
CA ALA A 369 19.46 -10.21 -9.98
C ALA A 369 18.94 -10.54 -11.39
N SER A 370 18.76 -11.82 -11.76
CA SER A 370 18.35 -12.20 -13.12
C SER A 370 16.98 -11.65 -13.56
N GLY A 371 16.19 -11.15 -12.61
CA GLY A 371 14.90 -10.50 -12.84
C GLY A 371 14.99 -8.98 -13.04
N THR A 372 16.18 -8.38 -13.03
CA THR A 372 16.34 -6.94 -13.27
C THR A 372 16.51 -6.65 -14.76
N ARG A 373 15.96 -5.51 -15.17
CA ARG A 373 16.18 -4.93 -16.50
C ARG A 373 16.84 -3.56 -16.43
N GLY A 374 16.67 -2.88 -15.28
CA GLY A 374 17.34 -1.64 -14.98
C GLY A 374 18.75 -1.91 -14.50
N ASN A 375 19.59 -0.89 -14.65
CA ASN A 375 21.00 -0.95 -14.30
C ASN A 375 21.20 -1.14 -12.80
N LEU A 376 22.15 -1.99 -12.43
CA LEU A 376 22.61 -2.15 -11.07
C LEU A 376 24.01 -1.57 -10.93
N THR A 377 24.25 -0.84 -9.85
CA THR A 377 25.58 -0.33 -9.50
C THR A 377 25.79 -0.53 -8.03
N PHE A 378 26.73 -1.38 -7.63
CA PHE A 378 27.09 -1.55 -6.22
C PHE A 378 28.44 -2.23 -6.04
N THR A 379 29.09 -1.95 -4.92
CA THR A 379 30.27 -2.68 -4.48
C THR A 379 29.93 -3.54 -3.26
N LEU A 380 30.47 -4.75 -3.21
CA LEU A 380 30.35 -5.67 -2.08
C LEU A 380 31.65 -5.61 -1.27
N ASP A 381 31.54 -5.50 0.06
CA ASP A 381 32.70 -5.26 0.93
C ASP A 381 33.62 -6.50 1.04
N SER A 382 33.04 -7.69 1.22
CA SER A 382 33.75 -8.92 1.59
C SER A 382 32.91 -10.19 1.39
N GLY A 383 33.49 -11.37 1.67
CA GLY A 383 32.81 -12.67 1.53
C GLY A 383 33.02 -13.34 0.17
N ALA A 384 32.56 -14.58 0.01
CA ALA A 384 32.48 -15.23 -1.30
C ALA A 384 31.10 -15.00 -1.93
N VAL A 385 31.07 -14.54 -3.17
CA VAL A 385 29.83 -14.11 -3.84
C VAL A 385 29.55 -14.99 -5.06
N ASP A 386 28.29 -15.36 -5.23
CA ASP A 386 27.76 -15.94 -6.47
C ASP A 386 26.71 -14.97 -7.04
N TYR A 387 27.14 -14.08 -7.94
CA TYR A 387 26.31 -13.04 -8.56
C TYR A 387 25.79 -13.50 -9.92
N THR A 388 24.49 -13.32 -10.15
CA THR A 388 23.86 -13.45 -11.47
C THR A 388 23.09 -12.17 -11.77
N GLY A 389 23.51 -11.44 -12.80
CA GLY A 389 22.91 -10.20 -13.26
C GLY A 389 21.75 -10.40 -14.23
N GLY A 390 21.14 -9.27 -14.59
CA GLY A 390 19.90 -9.18 -15.36
C GLY A 390 20.13 -8.84 -16.82
N SER A 391 19.26 -7.99 -17.38
CA SER A 391 19.42 -7.44 -18.73
C SER A 391 19.83 -5.96 -18.75
N GLY A 392 20.15 -5.40 -17.58
CA GLY A 392 20.57 -4.01 -17.41
C GLY A 392 22.06 -3.83 -17.71
N ILE A 393 22.53 -2.58 -17.77
CA ILE A 393 23.96 -2.30 -17.79
C ILE A 393 24.44 -2.24 -16.33
N ASP A 394 25.11 -3.29 -15.89
CA ASP A 394 25.50 -3.45 -14.49
C ASP A 394 26.96 -3.04 -14.24
N ASP A 395 27.24 -2.43 -13.08
CA ASP A 395 28.58 -2.11 -12.59
C ASP A 395 28.74 -2.66 -11.17
N ILE A 396 29.31 -3.86 -11.07
CA ILE A 396 29.36 -4.64 -9.84
C ILE A 396 30.81 -4.90 -9.40
N GLY A 397 31.12 -4.49 -8.17
CA GLY A 397 32.41 -4.69 -7.52
C GLY A 397 32.38 -5.68 -6.35
N LEU A 398 33.51 -6.34 -6.08
CA LEU A 398 33.78 -7.07 -4.84
C LEU A 398 35.18 -6.71 -4.32
N SER A 399 35.25 -6.07 -3.16
CA SER A 399 36.46 -5.39 -2.67
C SER A 399 37.42 -6.26 -1.85
N ASN A 400 36.94 -7.21 -1.04
CA ASN A 400 37.80 -8.05 -0.20
C ASN A 400 37.24 -9.49 -0.08
N PRO A 401 37.22 -10.27 -1.17
CA PRO A 401 36.69 -11.62 -1.14
C PRO A 401 37.47 -12.50 -0.14
N THR A 402 36.74 -13.31 0.63
CA THR A 402 37.33 -14.30 1.56
C THR A 402 37.39 -15.70 0.96
N GLY A 403 37.00 -15.85 -0.31
CA GLY A 403 36.99 -17.11 -1.04
C GLY A 403 36.72 -16.93 -2.54
N ASN A 404 36.55 -18.05 -3.24
CA ASN A 404 36.25 -18.06 -4.68
C ASN A 404 34.87 -17.45 -4.94
N SER A 405 34.77 -16.60 -5.95
CA SER A 405 33.53 -15.92 -6.29
C SER A 405 33.22 -16.11 -7.77
N THR A 406 31.92 -16.17 -8.08
CA THR A 406 31.39 -16.31 -9.44
C THR A 406 30.53 -15.10 -9.75
N PHE A 407 30.74 -14.50 -10.92
CA PHE A 407 29.96 -13.37 -11.40
C PHE A 407 29.52 -13.67 -12.83
N ARG A 408 28.25 -13.44 -13.12
CA ARG A 408 27.64 -13.53 -14.45
C ARG A 408 26.94 -12.20 -14.72
N GLY A 409 27.37 -11.46 -15.73
CA GLY A 409 26.83 -10.14 -16.08
C GLY A 409 25.38 -10.22 -16.55
N GLY A 410 25.10 -11.17 -17.44
CA GLY A 410 23.79 -11.31 -18.07
C GLY A 410 23.77 -10.65 -19.43
N ALA A 411 22.69 -9.95 -19.77
CA ALA A 411 22.68 -9.15 -20.99
C ALA A 411 22.93 -7.68 -20.63
N GLY A 412 23.74 -6.96 -21.39
CA GLY A 412 24.17 -5.62 -21.00
C GLY A 412 25.62 -5.39 -21.36
N ASN A 413 26.10 -4.15 -21.26
CA ASN A 413 27.54 -3.90 -21.37
C ASN A 413 28.07 -3.77 -19.94
N ASP A 414 28.36 -4.89 -19.31
CA ASP A 414 28.56 -4.94 -17.87
C ASP A 414 30.01 -4.64 -17.47
N THR A 415 30.19 -4.11 -16.27
CA THR A 415 31.50 -3.95 -15.63
C THR A 415 31.53 -4.80 -14.36
N LEU A 416 32.36 -5.84 -14.35
CA LEU A 416 32.48 -6.78 -13.24
C LEU A 416 33.91 -6.73 -12.71
N THR A 417 34.09 -6.31 -11.45
CA THR A 417 35.41 -6.15 -10.83
C THR A 417 35.52 -6.96 -9.55
N VAL A 418 36.53 -7.83 -9.44
CA VAL A 418 36.88 -8.51 -8.20
C VAL A 418 38.28 -8.11 -7.76
N ASN A 419 38.40 -7.47 -6.60
CA ASN A 419 39.66 -7.04 -6.00
C ASN A 419 40.04 -8.00 -4.86
N GLY A 420 40.80 -9.05 -5.12
CA GLY A 420 41.29 -9.93 -4.06
C GLY A 420 41.79 -11.27 -4.55
N ASN A 421 42.35 -12.04 -3.60
CA ASN A 421 42.89 -13.37 -3.90
C ASN A 421 41.78 -14.44 -3.93
N GLY A 422 42.02 -15.50 -4.70
CA GLY A 422 41.10 -16.63 -4.84
C GLY A 422 41.01 -17.09 -6.29
N ASN A 423 40.33 -18.20 -6.55
CA ASN A 423 40.04 -18.64 -7.92
C ASN A 423 38.66 -18.11 -8.32
N HIS A 424 38.63 -16.95 -8.96
CA HIS A 424 37.40 -16.25 -9.35
C HIS A 424 36.97 -16.63 -10.77
N THR A 425 35.65 -16.68 -11.01
CA THR A 425 35.06 -16.92 -12.33
C THR A 425 34.16 -15.75 -12.71
N LEU A 426 34.44 -15.07 -13.81
CA LEU A 426 33.63 -13.97 -14.33
C LEU A 426 33.17 -14.32 -15.77
N SER A 427 31.88 -14.19 -16.04
CA SER A 427 31.27 -14.22 -17.39
C SER A 427 30.62 -12.87 -17.66
N GLY A 428 30.92 -12.27 -18.82
CA GLY A 428 30.19 -11.11 -19.35
C GLY A 428 28.82 -11.48 -19.91
N ASP A 429 28.69 -12.69 -20.47
CA ASP A 429 27.50 -13.18 -21.17
C ASP A 429 27.22 -12.39 -22.47
N ALA A 430 26.24 -11.47 -22.54
CA ALA A 430 25.85 -10.84 -23.81
C ALA A 430 25.98 -9.31 -23.79
N GLY A 431 26.93 -8.78 -24.55
CA GLY A 431 27.18 -7.36 -24.74
C GLY A 431 28.67 -7.08 -24.79
N ASN A 432 29.08 -5.81 -24.69
CA ASN A 432 30.50 -5.45 -24.66
C ASN A 432 30.93 -5.25 -23.20
N ASP A 433 31.54 -6.27 -22.62
CA ASP A 433 31.77 -6.32 -21.17
C ASP A 433 33.19 -5.90 -20.77
N THR A 434 33.34 -5.45 -19.53
CA THR A 434 34.63 -5.19 -18.88
C THR A 434 34.77 -6.06 -17.64
N LEU A 435 35.66 -7.04 -17.70
CA LEU A 435 35.89 -8.02 -16.64
C LEU A 435 37.29 -7.83 -16.05
N THR A 436 37.37 -7.52 -14.76
CA THR A 436 38.63 -7.25 -14.08
C THR A 436 38.79 -8.14 -12.86
N VAL A 437 39.94 -8.81 -12.72
CA VAL A 437 40.31 -9.48 -11.47
C VAL A 437 41.68 -9.00 -10.99
N ASN A 438 41.67 -8.20 -9.93
CA ASN A 438 42.87 -7.70 -9.29
C ASN A 438 43.25 -8.58 -8.09
N GLY A 439 44.07 -9.61 -8.29
CA GLY A 439 44.57 -10.43 -7.21
C GLY A 439 45.30 -11.69 -7.67
N ASN A 440 45.74 -12.52 -6.73
CA ASN A 440 46.40 -13.79 -7.05
C ASN A 440 45.40 -14.94 -7.08
N GLY A 441 45.61 -15.87 -8.02
CA GLY A 441 44.84 -17.11 -8.12
C GLY A 441 44.77 -17.62 -9.55
N ASN A 442 44.10 -18.75 -9.74
CA ASN A 442 43.76 -19.27 -11.05
C ASN A 442 42.36 -18.76 -11.43
N HIS A 443 42.30 -17.60 -12.09
CA HIS A 443 41.05 -16.96 -12.50
C HIS A 443 40.56 -17.48 -13.85
N THR A 444 39.24 -17.50 -14.05
CA THR A 444 38.59 -17.80 -15.33
C THR A 444 37.71 -16.61 -15.73
N LEU A 445 38.03 -15.95 -16.84
CA LEU A 445 37.25 -14.84 -17.38
C LEU A 445 36.76 -15.23 -18.78
N SER A 446 35.46 -15.07 -19.04
CA SER A 446 34.84 -15.24 -20.37
C SER A 446 34.05 -13.98 -20.71
N GLY A 447 34.41 -13.29 -21.79
CA GLY A 447 33.59 -12.17 -22.29
C GLY A 447 32.32 -12.65 -23.00
N ASP A 448 32.32 -13.89 -23.48
CA ASP A 448 31.22 -14.49 -24.24
C ASP A 448 30.86 -13.69 -25.52
N ALA A 449 29.68 -13.07 -25.63
CA ALA A 449 29.19 -12.49 -26.87
C ALA A 449 29.31 -10.96 -26.93
N GLY A 450 30.38 -10.46 -27.53
CA GLY A 450 30.52 -9.06 -27.92
C GLY A 450 31.98 -8.65 -28.07
N ASN A 451 32.29 -7.37 -27.87
CA ASN A 451 33.66 -6.85 -27.86
C ASN A 451 34.10 -6.57 -26.42
N ASP A 452 34.72 -7.56 -25.80
CA ASP A 452 34.99 -7.55 -24.37
C ASP A 452 36.42 -7.11 -24.02
N THR A 453 36.57 -6.55 -22.82
CA THR A 453 37.85 -6.22 -22.20
C THR A 453 38.04 -7.07 -20.96
N LEU A 454 39.12 -7.86 -20.92
CA LEU A 454 39.44 -8.77 -19.82
C LEU A 454 40.83 -8.41 -19.29
N THR A 455 40.95 -8.08 -18.00
CA THR A 455 42.23 -7.63 -17.39
C THR A 455 42.56 -8.32 -16.09
#